data_AF-A0A382CMV9-F1
#
_entry.id   AF-A0A382CMV9-F1
#
_cell.length_a   1.000
_cell.length_b   1.000
_cell.length_c   1.000
_cell.angle_alpha   90.00
_cell.angle_beta   90.00
_cell.angle_gamma   90.00
#
_symmetry.space_group_name_H-M   'P 1'
#
loop_
_entity.id
_entity.type
_entity.pdbx_description
1 polymer ?
#
loop_
_entity_poly.entity_id
_entity_poly.type
_entity_poly.pdbx_seq_one_letter_code
_entity_poly.pdbx_strand_id
1 'polypeptide(L)'
;MKFILLLASIIYLSLSNFYCLAKEAKSDEGILKVGLIVPLSGRHQEIGKSVLNSIRLALSKINNDRIEIFPKDNYSNPEKTLFAARQLESEGVRIVIGPVFHQNLINLG
;
A
#
# COMPACT_ATOMS: atom_id res chain seq x y z
N MET A 1 -19.11 -19.06 -44.24
CA MET A 1 -17.86 -18.90 -43.46
C MET A 1 -17.70 -17.50 -42.87
N LYS A 2 -17.75 -16.42 -43.66
CA LYS A 2 -17.58 -15.03 -43.16
C LYS A 2 -18.58 -14.60 -42.08
N PHE A 3 -19.85 -15.00 -42.21
CA PHE A 3 -20.89 -14.68 -41.22
C PHE A 3 -20.66 -15.34 -39.85
N ILE A 4 -20.14 -16.57 -39.84
CA ILE A 4 -19.81 -17.32 -38.62
C ILE A 4 -18.64 -16.65 -37.88
N LEU A 5 -17.64 -16.16 -38.61
CA LEU A 5 -16.50 -15.44 -38.03
C LEU A 5 -16.91 -14.10 -37.40
N LEU A 6 -17.86 -13.38 -38.02
CA LEU A 6 -18.42 -12.14 -37.46
C LEU A 6 -19.17 -12.41 -36.14
N LEU A 7 -20.00 -13.46 -36.09
CA LEU A 7 -20.71 -13.86 -34.88
C LEU A 7 -19.74 -14.26 -33.75
N ALA A 8 -18.71 -15.03 -34.06
CA ALA A 8 -17.68 -15.41 -33.07
C ALA A 8 -16.92 -14.20 -32.52
N SER A 9 -16.61 -13.21 -33.36
CA SER A 9 -15.96 -11.96 -32.96
C SER A 9 -16.84 -11.14 -32.00
N ILE A 10 -18.13 -11.01 -32.28
CA ILE A 10 -19.08 -10.26 -31.43
C ILE A 10 -19.24 -10.94 -30.07
N ILE A 11 -19.34 -12.28 -30.07
CA ILE A 11 -19.41 -13.09 -28.84
C ILE A 11 -18.12 -12.91 -28.03
N TYR A 12 -16.94 -12.98 -28.66
CA TYR A 12 -15.68 -12.77 -27.97
C TYR A 12 -15.60 -11.37 -27.34
N LEU A 13 -16.04 -10.33 -28.06
CA LEU A 13 -16.06 -8.95 -27.57
C LEU A 13 -17.07 -8.73 -26.44
N SER A 14 -18.23 -9.42 -26.48
CA SER A 14 -19.24 -9.33 -25.42
C SER A 14 -18.79 -10.06 -24.16
N LEU A 15 -18.18 -11.24 -24.30
CA LEU A 15 -17.61 -11.97 -23.17
C LEU A 15 -16.47 -11.18 -22.54
N SER A 16 -15.56 -10.59 -23.31
CA SER A 16 -14.44 -9.82 -22.75
C SER A 16 -14.91 -8.60 -21.94
N ASN A 17 -15.93 -7.89 -22.43
CA ASN A 17 -16.57 -6.80 -21.69
C ASN A 17 -17.21 -7.27 -20.38
N PHE A 18 -17.87 -8.44 -20.39
CA PHE A 18 -18.49 -9.00 -19.19
C PHE A 18 -17.43 -9.42 -18.14
N TYR A 19 -16.30 -9.99 -18.57
CA TYR A 19 -15.18 -10.30 -17.68
C TYR A 19 -14.54 -9.05 -17.06
N CYS A 20 -14.45 -7.95 -17.81
CA CYS A 20 -13.93 -6.68 -17.31
C CYS A 20 -14.83 -6.10 -16.20
N LEU A 21 -16.14 -6.04 -16.46
CA LEU A 21 -17.13 -5.55 -15.49
C LEU A 21 -17.19 -6.40 -14.21
N ALA A 22 -17.08 -7.72 -14.34
CA ALA A 22 -17.02 -8.61 -13.18
C ALA A 22 -15.77 -8.40 -12.32
N LYS A 23 -14.66 -7.94 -12.92
CA LYS A 23 -13.41 -7.64 -12.20
C LYS A 23 -13.48 -6.34 -11.42
N GLU A 24 -14.14 -5.31 -11.96
CA GLU A 24 -14.34 -4.02 -11.28
C GLU A 24 -15.40 -4.11 -10.16
N ALA A 25 -16.45 -4.90 -10.35
CA ALA A 25 -17.47 -5.14 -9.33
C ALA A 25 -16.94 -5.90 -8.10
N LYS A 26 -15.80 -6.59 -8.23
CA LYS A 26 -15.04 -7.13 -7.10
C LYS A 26 -14.19 -6.02 -6.49
N SER A 27 -14.85 -4.98 -5.99
CA SER A 27 -14.22 -4.09 -5.02
C SER A 27 -13.93 -4.95 -3.81
N ASP A 28 -12.67 -5.38 -3.69
CA ASP A 28 -12.16 -6.00 -2.49
C ASP A 28 -12.54 -5.05 -1.34
N GLU A 29 -13.46 -5.44 -0.47
CA GLU A 29 -13.62 -4.84 0.86
C GLU A 29 -12.39 -5.18 1.73
N GLY A 30 -11.21 -5.17 1.10
CA GLY A 30 -9.97 -5.67 1.60
C GLY A 30 -9.43 -4.74 2.67
N ILE A 31 -8.63 -5.33 3.53
CA ILE A 31 -7.88 -4.61 4.55
C ILE A 31 -7.02 -3.53 3.87
N LEU A 32 -7.23 -2.29 4.26
CA LEU A 32 -6.39 -1.16 3.89
C LEU A 32 -5.03 -1.32 4.56
N LYS A 33 -4.06 -1.80 3.78
CA LYS A 33 -2.65 -1.89 4.20
C LYS A 33 -1.96 -0.53 4.05
N VAL A 34 -1.48 0.03 5.15
CA VAL A 34 -0.74 1.29 5.18
C VAL A 34 0.65 1.05 5.76
N GLY A 35 1.68 1.39 5.00
CA GLY A 35 3.06 1.35 5.46
C GLY A 35 3.38 2.54 6.33
N LEU A 36 4.23 2.33 7.33
CA LEU A 36 4.73 3.40 8.19
C LEU A 36 6.25 3.32 8.26
N ILE A 37 6.95 4.31 7.72
CA ILE A 37 8.41 4.37 7.80
C ILE A 37 8.81 5.41 8.84
N VAL A 38 9.34 4.95 9.97
CA VAL A 38 9.76 5.81 11.09
C VAL A 38 11.03 5.24 11.74
N PRO A 39 11.85 6.07 12.43
CA PRO A 39 13.03 5.55 13.13
C PRO A 39 12.60 4.82 14.40
N LEU A 40 12.57 3.50 14.38
CA LEU A 40 12.22 2.67 15.54
C LEU A 40 13.44 2.28 16.38
N SER A 41 14.64 2.43 15.80
CA SER A 41 15.92 2.23 16.47
C SER A 41 16.87 3.41 16.26
N GLY A 42 17.99 3.39 17.01
CA GLY A 42 19.04 4.40 16.91
C GLY A 42 18.69 5.70 17.64
N ARG A 43 19.38 6.79 17.27
CA ARG A 43 19.34 8.08 18.00
C ARG A 43 17.94 8.67 18.13
N HIS A 44 17.10 8.50 17.10
CA HIS A 44 15.77 9.13 17.05
C HIS A 44 14.62 8.15 17.34
N GLN A 45 14.92 7.01 17.98
CA GLN A 45 13.92 5.97 18.29
C GLN A 45 12.73 6.51 19.10
N GLU A 46 12.95 7.49 19.98
CA GLU A 46 11.90 8.05 20.83
C GLU A 46 10.83 8.76 20.00
N ILE A 47 11.25 9.45 18.92
CA ILE A 47 10.33 10.10 17.99
C ILE A 47 9.53 9.04 17.22
N GLY A 48 10.17 8.01 16.69
CA GLY A 48 9.45 6.96 15.95
C GLY A 48 8.50 6.14 16.82
N LYS A 49 8.88 5.84 18.07
CA LYS A 49 7.98 5.20 19.06
C LYS A 49 6.78 6.10 19.38
N SER A 50 6.99 7.41 19.53
CA SER A 50 5.90 8.36 19.77
C SER A 50 4.92 8.43 18.60
N VAL A 51 5.41 8.44 17.35
CA VAL A 51 4.56 8.37 16.15
C VAL A 51 3.80 7.06 16.08
N LEU A 52 4.47 5.92 16.29
CA LEU A 52 3.83 4.60 16.29
C LEU A 52 2.72 4.50 17.35
N ASN A 53 2.97 5.00 18.57
CA ASN A 53 1.98 5.03 19.64
C ASN A 53 0.79 5.94 19.30
N SER A 54 1.05 7.11 18.70
CA SER A 54 0.00 8.03 18.25
C SER A 54 -0.92 7.38 17.21
N ILE A 55 -0.33 6.66 16.25
CA ILE A 55 -1.11 5.91 15.25
C ILE A 55 -1.91 4.78 15.91
N ARG A 56 -1.33 4.04 16.86
CA ARG A 56 -2.06 3.01 17.62
C ARG A 56 -3.27 3.59 18.37
N LEU A 57 -3.11 4.75 19.00
CA LEU A 57 -4.22 5.46 19.65
C LEU A 57 -5.30 5.88 18.64
N ALA A 58 -4.89 6.37 17.46
CA ALA A 58 -5.82 6.75 16.40
C ALA A 58 -6.60 5.53 15.86
N LEU A 59 -5.93 4.41 15.59
CA LEU A 59 -6.58 3.16 15.17
C LEU A 59 -7.59 2.66 16.21
N SER A 60 -7.20 2.69 17.49
CA SER A 60 -8.10 2.31 18.58
C SER A 60 -9.34 3.21 18.66
N LYS A 61 -9.19 4.51 18.37
CA LYS A 61 -10.32 5.46 18.38
C LYS A 61 -11.22 5.34 17.16
N ILE A 62 -10.65 5.10 15.98
CA ILE A 62 -11.41 4.88 14.74
C ILE A 62 -12.19 3.56 14.84
N ASN A 63 -11.64 2.56 15.55
CA ASN A 63 -12.25 1.25 15.76
C ASN A 63 -12.71 0.60 14.46
N ASN A 64 -11.82 0.62 13.45
CA ASN A 64 -12.02 0.00 12.15
C ASN A 64 -10.90 -1.03 11.92
N ASP A 65 -11.30 -2.29 11.98
CA ASP A 65 -10.51 -3.50 11.80
C ASP A 65 -10.11 -3.76 10.34
N ARG A 66 -10.60 -2.95 9.39
CA ARG A 66 -10.18 -2.97 7.99
C ARG A 66 -8.98 -2.07 7.70
N ILE A 67 -8.26 -1.59 8.72
CA ILE A 67 -7.04 -0.79 8.55
C ILE A 67 -5.89 -1.47 9.29
N GLU A 68 -4.86 -1.87 8.55
CA GLU A 68 -3.64 -2.46 9.10
C GLU A 68 -2.43 -1.56 8.80
N ILE A 69 -1.63 -1.32 9.83
CA ILE A 69 -0.39 -0.54 9.73
C ILE A 69 0.80 -1.49 9.72
N PHE A 70 1.69 -1.31 8.73
CA PHE A 70 2.92 -2.07 8.54
C PHE A 70 4.13 -1.17 8.86
N PRO A 71 4.61 -1.14 10.12
CA PRO A 71 5.74 -0.32 10.49
C PRO A 71 7.07 -0.92 10.01
N LYS A 72 7.95 -0.06 9.51
CA LYS A 72 9.34 -0.38 9.15
C LYS A 72 10.30 0.63 9.76
N ASP A 73 11.40 0.12 10.31
CA ASP A 73 12.49 0.95 10.80
C ASP A 73 13.36 1.45 9.66
N ASN A 74 13.71 2.73 9.67
CA ASN A 74 14.67 3.32 8.73
C ASN A 74 15.94 3.84 9.39
N TYR A 75 16.13 3.68 10.71
CA TYR A 75 17.33 4.13 11.42
C TYR A 75 17.67 5.63 11.23
N SER A 76 16.71 6.46 10.80
CA SER A 76 16.94 7.83 10.34
C SER A 76 17.95 7.95 9.19
N ASN A 77 17.99 6.97 8.29
CA ASN A 77 18.95 6.90 7.18
C ASN A 77 18.22 6.83 5.81
N PRO A 78 18.68 7.56 4.78
CA PRO A 78 18.03 7.57 3.45
C PRO A 78 18.06 6.21 2.73
N GLU A 79 19.19 5.49 2.77
CA GLU A 79 19.31 4.15 2.15
C GLU A 79 18.37 3.14 2.80
N LYS A 80 18.32 3.14 4.14
CA LYS A 80 17.40 2.29 4.89
C LYS A 80 15.94 2.68 4.66
N THR A 81 15.66 3.94 4.36
CA THR A 81 14.31 4.41 3.99
C THR A 81 13.88 3.83 2.64
N LEU A 82 14.74 3.87 1.62
CA LEU A 82 14.46 3.24 0.33
C LEU A 82 14.26 1.72 0.48
N PHE A 83 15.10 1.06 1.28
CA PHE A 83 14.95 -0.36 1.56
C PHE A 83 13.60 -0.68 2.21
N ALA A 84 13.21 0.07 3.24
CA ALA A 84 11.92 -0.08 3.91
C ALA A 84 10.74 0.14 2.94
N ALA A 85 10.83 1.14 2.05
CA ALA A 85 9.82 1.40 1.04
C ALA A 85 9.64 0.21 0.07
N ARG A 86 10.75 -0.35 -0.43
CA ARG A 86 10.72 -1.54 -1.31
C ARG A 86 10.16 -2.78 -0.61
N GLN A 87 10.45 -2.95 0.69
CA GLN A 87 9.83 -4.02 1.48
C GLN A 87 8.31 -3.87 1.55
N LEU A 88 7.83 -2.66 1.84
CA LEU A 88 6.39 -2.36 1.88
C LEU A 88 5.73 -2.58 0.52
N GLU A 89 6.36 -2.15 -0.56
CA GLU A 89 5.90 -2.42 -1.93
C GLU A 89 5.77 -3.94 -2.18
N SER A 90 6.78 -4.73 -1.79
CA SER A 90 6.74 -6.20 -1.94
C SER A 90 5.66 -6.87 -1.09
N GLU A 91 5.24 -6.24 0.02
CA GLU A 91 4.14 -6.71 0.89
C GLU A 91 2.75 -6.29 0.35
N GLY A 92 2.70 -5.63 -0.81
CA GLY A 92 1.48 -5.16 -1.45
C GLY A 92 0.90 -3.90 -0.81
N VAL A 93 1.71 -3.17 -0.04
CA VAL A 93 1.31 -1.89 0.54
C VAL A 93 1.32 -0.83 -0.55
N ARG A 94 0.20 -0.11 -0.69
CA ARG A 94 0.03 0.94 -1.72
C ARG A 94 0.08 2.37 -1.17
N ILE A 95 0.00 2.53 0.15
CA ILE A 95 0.02 3.82 0.83
C ILE A 95 1.09 3.76 1.90
N VAL A 96 1.99 4.74 1.93
CA VAL A 96 3.06 4.84 2.92
C VAL A 96 3.02 6.20 3.59
N ILE A 97 3.13 6.21 4.92
CA ILE A 97 3.25 7.40 5.76
C ILE A 97 4.70 7.52 6.24
N GLY A 98 5.26 8.73 6.15
CA GLY A 98 6.66 9.03 6.48
C GLY A 98 7.55 9.11 5.24
N PRO A 99 8.90 9.17 5.41
CA PRO A 99 9.67 9.21 6.66
C PRO A 99 9.49 10.51 7.48
N VAL A 100 9.88 10.48 8.75
CA VAL A 100 9.79 11.65 9.67
C VAL A 100 10.70 12.81 9.25
N PHE A 101 11.93 12.52 8.81
CA PHE A 101 12.94 13.55 8.52
C PHE A 101 13.08 13.77 7.02
N HIS A 102 13.09 15.03 6.59
CA HIS A 102 13.21 15.42 5.19
C HIS A 102 14.42 14.82 4.48
N GLN A 103 15.59 14.80 5.14
CA GLN A 103 16.82 14.23 4.56
C GLN A 103 16.69 12.75 4.15
N ASN A 104 15.74 12.02 4.73
CA ASN A 104 15.53 10.61 4.41
C ASN A 104 14.70 10.39 3.13
N LEU A 105 14.16 11.47 2.54
CA LEU A 105 13.41 11.43 1.29
C LEU A 105 14.30 11.37 0.05
N ILE A 106 15.59 11.69 0.18
CA ILE A 106 16.51 11.92 -0.95
C ILE A 106 16.54 10.74 -1.93
N ASN A 107 16.40 9.50 -1.43
CA ASN A 107 16.48 8.29 -2.24
C ASN A 107 15.11 7.72 -2.67
N LEU A 108 14.00 8.41 -2.36
CA LEU A 108 12.64 7.99 -2.70
C LEU A 108 12.09 8.63 -3.99
N GLY A 109 12.88 9.50 -4.63
CA GLY A 109 12.56 10.19 -5.88
C GLY A 109 13.01 9.46 -7.13
#